data_AF-A0A519GHA6-F1
#
_entry.id   AF-A0A519GHA6-F1
#
_cell.length_a   1.000
_cell.length_b   1.000
_cell.length_c   1.000
_cell.angle_alpha   90.00
_cell.angle_beta   90.00
_cell.angle_gamma   90.00
#
_symmetry.space_group_name_H-M   'P 1'
#
loop_
_entity.id
_entity.type
_entity.pdbx_description
1 polymer ?
#
loop_
_entity_poly.entity_id
_entity_poly.type
_entity_poly.pdbx_seq_one_letter_code
_entity_poly.pdbx_strand_id
1 'polypeptide(L)'
;RMSLRMTPFRDSQWVGGWTIFYWAWWVSWSPFVGLFIARVSRGRTVREFILGTVAAPTIAAFVWFSVFGGTALHMEIMQHVPIADAVKADVSTALFSMFDQLPMGTLMSGIATVLVVVFFVTSGDSAVLVLGMMSTGGNENPSARVKIAWGVLISGIAISLLLAGGLKSVQTATIVFALPFVGVIVLMAIALWRGLREDHEEEQRRERALRRRMREFVDHTPPKA
;
A
#
# COMPACT_ATOMS: atom_id res chain seq x y z
N ARG A 1 -4.82 13.84 -17.35
CA ARG A 1 -5.60 13.02 -18.31
C ARG A 1 -6.01 11.65 -17.74
N MET A 2 -5.18 10.96 -16.94
CA MET A 2 -5.54 9.65 -16.37
C MET A 2 -6.38 9.71 -15.08
N SER A 3 -6.28 10.78 -14.29
CA SER A 3 -6.93 10.91 -12.96
C SER A 3 -8.44 10.77 -12.96
N LEU A 4 -9.12 11.22 -14.02
CA LEU A 4 -10.59 11.19 -14.16
C LEU A 4 -11.04 10.34 -15.36
N ARG A 5 -10.21 9.40 -15.81
CA ARG A 5 -10.52 8.59 -17.00
C ARG A 5 -11.66 7.63 -16.69
N MET A 6 -12.81 7.87 -17.31
CA MET A 6 -13.93 6.94 -17.35
C MET A 6 -14.28 6.58 -18.79
N THR A 7 -14.86 5.40 -19.01
CA THR A 7 -15.32 4.93 -20.31
C THR A 7 -16.82 4.59 -20.28
N PRO A 8 -17.71 5.50 -19.86
CA PRO A 8 -19.13 5.18 -19.67
C PRO A 8 -19.89 4.91 -20.97
N PHE A 9 -19.40 5.44 -22.10
CA PHE A 9 -20.03 5.30 -23.41
C PHE A 9 -19.21 4.42 -24.38
N ARG A 10 -18.32 3.58 -23.85
CA ARG A 10 -17.52 2.63 -24.64
C ARG A 10 -17.56 1.28 -23.94
N ASP A 11 -17.72 0.20 -24.69
CA ASP A 11 -17.61 -1.17 -24.18
C ASP A 11 -16.15 -1.54 -23.88
N SER A 12 -15.52 -0.79 -22.96
CA SER A 12 -14.14 -0.98 -22.56
C SER A 12 -14.07 -1.44 -21.10
N GLN A 13 -13.59 -2.66 -20.91
CA GLN A 13 -13.32 -3.22 -19.58
C GLN A 13 -11.98 -2.74 -18.99
N TRP A 14 -11.25 -1.87 -19.69
CA TRP A 14 -9.89 -1.45 -19.32
C TRP A 14 -9.85 -0.73 -17.97
N VAL A 15 -10.76 0.22 -17.75
CA VAL A 15 -10.78 1.01 -16.50
C VAL A 15 -11.08 0.11 -15.31
N GLY A 16 -11.98 -0.87 -15.48
CA GLY A 16 -12.29 -1.90 -14.48
C GLY A 16 -11.09 -2.78 -14.15
N GLY A 17 -10.49 -3.40 -15.18
CA GLY A 17 -9.41 -4.38 -15.02
C GLY A 17 -8.07 -3.80 -14.55
N TRP A 18 -7.83 -2.50 -14.74
CA TRP A 18 -6.59 -1.84 -14.33
C TRP A 18 -6.85 -0.83 -13.22
N THR A 19 -7.40 0.34 -13.57
CA THR A 19 -7.48 1.48 -12.65
C THR A 19 -8.31 1.17 -11.41
N ILE A 20 -9.54 0.69 -11.58
CA ILE A 20 -10.44 0.38 -10.47
C ILE A 20 -9.91 -0.79 -9.64
N PHE A 21 -9.38 -1.83 -10.30
CA PHE A 21 -8.74 -2.95 -9.61
C PHE A 21 -7.58 -2.50 -8.71
N TYR A 22 -6.62 -1.72 -9.22
CA TYR A 22 -5.51 -1.25 -8.40
C TYR A 22 -5.95 -0.30 -7.30
N TRP A 23 -6.94 0.58 -7.54
CA TRP A 23 -7.52 1.40 -6.47
C TRP A 23 -8.12 0.54 -5.36
N ALA A 24 -8.92 -0.46 -5.72
CA ALA A 24 -9.50 -1.39 -4.76
C ALA A 24 -8.44 -2.17 -3.99
N TRP A 25 -7.41 -2.68 -4.69
CA TRP A 25 -6.27 -3.33 -4.06
C TRP A 25 -5.62 -2.41 -3.03
N TRP A 26 -5.19 -1.20 -3.42
CA TRP A 26 -4.52 -0.28 -2.49
C TRP A 26 -5.39 0.11 -1.30
N VAL A 27 -6.69 0.32 -1.51
CA VAL A 27 -7.67 0.55 -0.44
C VAL A 27 -7.72 -0.62 0.53
N SER A 28 -7.84 -1.86 0.03
CA SER A 28 -7.90 -3.06 0.87
C SER A 28 -6.63 -3.29 1.70
N TRP A 29 -5.46 -2.86 1.20
CA TRP A 29 -4.18 -2.98 1.90
C TRP A 29 -3.84 -1.80 2.82
N SER A 30 -4.54 -0.68 2.69
CA SER A 30 -4.27 0.54 3.44
C SER A 30 -4.22 0.37 4.97
N PRO A 31 -5.01 -0.50 5.63
CA PRO A 31 -4.94 -0.64 7.10
C PRO A 31 -3.65 -1.32 7.54
N PHE A 32 -3.24 -2.33 6.76
CA PHE A 32 -2.01 -3.08 6.99
C PHE A 32 -0.79 -2.18 6.80
N VAL A 33 -0.71 -1.53 5.64
CA VAL A 33 0.40 -0.64 5.30
C VAL A 33 0.44 0.57 6.23
N GLY A 34 -0.71 1.17 6.54
CA GLY A 34 -0.83 2.33 7.41
C GLY A 34 -0.26 2.06 8.81
N LEU A 35 -0.58 0.92 9.41
CA LEU A 35 -0.06 0.55 10.74
C LEU A 35 1.46 0.32 10.72
N PHE A 36 1.98 -0.32 9.68
CA PHE A 36 3.41 -0.51 9.52
C PHE A 36 4.16 0.82 9.40
N ILE A 37 3.71 1.70 8.50
CA ILE A 37 4.36 3.00 8.28
C ILE A 37 4.25 3.88 9.53
N ALA A 38 3.10 3.87 10.22
CA ALA A 38 2.92 4.60 11.47
C ALA A 38 3.95 4.20 12.54
N ARG A 39 4.23 2.89 12.68
CA ARG A 39 5.20 2.37 13.65
C ARG A 39 6.62 2.81 13.36
N VAL A 40 7.06 2.69 12.11
CA VAL A 40 8.43 3.06 11.71
C VAL A 40 8.62 4.58 11.69
N SER A 41 7.54 5.35 11.66
CA SER A 41 7.56 6.81 11.57
C SER A 41 7.46 7.54 12.92
N ARG A 42 7.60 6.85 14.05
CA ARG A 42 7.54 7.47 15.38
C ARG A 42 8.61 8.58 15.52
N GLY A 43 8.17 9.78 15.89
CA GLY A 43 9.04 10.94 16.10
C GLY A 43 9.36 11.75 14.84
N ARG A 44 8.76 11.43 13.69
CA ARG A 44 8.86 12.24 12.46
C ARG A 44 7.80 13.34 12.44
N THR A 45 8.10 14.47 11.80
CA THR A 45 7.09 15.50 11.51
C THR A 45 6.11 14.98 10.44
N VAL A 46 4.89 15.54 10.41
CA VAL A 46 3.89 15.18 9.38
C VAL A 46 4.44 15.40 7.96
N ARG A 47 5.23 16.44 7.74
CA ARG A 47 5.84 16.74 6.45
C ARG A 47 6.85 15.67 6.03
N GLU A 48 7.77 15.30 6.92
CA GLU A 48 8.75 14.24 6.66
C GLU A 48 8.08 12.89 6.45
N PHE A 49 7.04 12.60 7.22
CA PHE A 49 6.22 11.39 7.06
C PHE A 49 5.62 11.31 5.66
N ILE A 50 4.94 12.37 5.20
CA ILE A 50 4.30 12.40 3.87
C ILE A 50 5.36 12.29 2.77
N LEU A 51 6.44 13.08 2.84
CA LEU A 51 7.48 13.07 1.82
C LEU A 51 8.20 11.72 1.76
N GLY A 52 8.59 11.14 2.89
CA GLY A 52 9.25 9.84 2.94
C GLY A 52 8.36 8.71 2.43
N THR A 53 7.09 8.71 2.85
CA THR A 53 6.11 7.67 2.47
C THR A 53 5.75 7.73 0.99
N VAL A 54 5.72 8.91 0.38
CA VAL A 54 5.39 9.04 -1.05
C VAL A 54 6.63 8.90 -1.93
N ALA A 55 7.72 9.59 -1.61
CA ALA A 55 8.87 9.68 -2.49
C ALA A 55 9.63 8.36 -2.62
N ALA A 56 9.93 7.68 -1.51
CA ALA A 56 10.75 6.47 -1.56
C ALA A 56 10.09 5.32 -2.35
N PRO A 57 8.81 4.97 -2.11
CA PRO A 57 8.14 3.94 -2.91
C PRO A 57 7.93 4.36 -4.36
N THR A 58 7.68 5.65 -4.63
CA THR A 58 7.52 6.16 -6.01
C THR A 58 8.80 6.00 -6.81
N ILE A 59 9.95 6.33 -6.23
CA ILE A 59 11.26 6.18 -6.91
C ILE A 59 11.55 4.69 -7.14
N ALA A 60 11.33 3.84 -6.14
CA ALA A 60 11.53 2.40 -6.27
C ALA A 60 10.62 1.81 -7.37
N ALA A 61 9.34 2.18 -7.40
CA ALA A 61 8.41 1.77 -8.44
C ALA A 61 8.82 2.29 -9.81
N PHE A 62 9.26 3.55 -9.91
CA PHE A 62 9.75 4.14 -11.15
C PHE A 62 10.92 3.33 -11.71
N VAL A 63 11.95 3.07 -10.90
CA VAL A 63 13.10 2.26 -11.31
C VAL A 63 12.66 0.85 -11.74
N TRP A 64 11.78 0.21 -10.97
CA TRP A 64 11.28 -1.13 -11.29
C TRP A 64 10.55 -1.16 -12.64
N PHE A 65 9.56 -0.28 -12.84
CA PHE A 65 8.81 -0.23 -14.10
C PHE A 65 9.67 0.19 -15.29
N SER A 66 10.62 1.11 -15.10
CA SER A 66 11.55 1.51 -16.16
C SER A 66 12.49 0.37 -16.57
N VAL A 67 13.02 -0.40 -15.62
CA VAL A 67 13.92 -1.52 -15.92
C VAL A 67 13.14 -2.68 -16.54
N PHE A 68 12.16 -3.24 -15.84
CA PHE A 68 11.47 -4.45 -16.30
C PHE A 68 10.48 -4.15 -17.43
N GLY A 69 9.62 -3.14 -17.23
CA GLY A 69 8.63 -2.75 -18.25
C GLY A 69 9.30 -2.16 -19.49
N GLY A 70 10.34 -1.34 -19.33
CA GLY A 70 11.11 -0.80 -20.45
C GLY A 70 11.83 -1.89 -21.25
N THR A 71 12.44 -2.88 -20.57
CA THR A 71 13.10 -4.01 -21.24
C THR A 71 12.10 -4.87 -22.01
N ALA A 72 10.97 -5.24 -21.39
CA ALA A 72 9.91 -6.00 -22.05
C ALA A 72 9.35 -5.27 -23.28
N LEU A 73 9.12 -3.95 -23.19
CA LEU A 73 8.67 -3.14 -24.32
C LEU A 73 9.73 -3.04 -25.42
N HIS A 74 11.01 -2.91 -25.06
CA HIS A 74 12.10 -2.88 -26.04
C HIS A 74 12.18 -4.21 -26.80
N MET A 75 12.07 -5.34 -26.10
CA MET A 75 12.05 -6.67 -26.72
C MET A 75 10.86 -6.85 -27.67
N GLU A 76 9.66 -6.44 -27.24
CA GLU A 76 8.44 -6.51 -28.07
C GLU A 76 8.56 -5.64 -29.33
N ILE A 77 8.90 -4.37 -29.16
CA ILE A 77 8.80 -3.38 -30.24
C ILE A 77 10.01 -3.42 -31.16
N MET A 78 11.23 -3.55 -30.61
CA MET A 78 12.47 -3.43 -31.38
C MET A 78 13.04 -4.78 -31.82
N GLN A 79 12.83 -5.82 -31.00
CA GLN A 79 13.40 -7.16 -31.25
C GLN A 79 12.33 -8.17 -31.73
N HIS A 80 11.06 -7.77 -31.80
CA HIS A 80 9.94 -8.61 -32.24
C HIS A 80 9.78 -9.91 -31.43
N VAL A 81 10.19 -9.89 -30.16
CA VAL A 81 9.91 -10.99 -29.23
C VAL A 81 8.43 -10.90 -28.82
N PRO A 82 7.64 -11.97 -28.91
CA PRO A 82 6.20 -11.95 -28.65
C PRO A 82 5.85 -11.95 -27.14
N ILE A 83 6.36 -10.97 -26.38
CA ILE A 83 6.08 -10.83 -24.95
C ILE A 83 4.59 -10.54 -24.71
N ALA A 84 3.96 -9.75 -25.58
CA ALA A 84 2.54 -9.44 -25.49
C ALA A 84 1.65 -10.69 -25.61
N ASP A 85 2.07 -11.68 -26.40
CA ASP A 85 1.32 -12.92 -26.55
C ASP A 85 1.48 -13.83 -25.32
N ALA A 86 2.66 -13.88 -24.72
CA ALA A 86 2.86 -14.52 -23.42
C ALA A 86 1.96 -13.89 -22.33
N VAL A 87 1.89 -12.55 -22.28
CA VAL A 87 1.02 -11.81 -21.34
C VAL A 87 -0.46 -12.13 -21.57
N LYS A 88 -0.92 -12.25 -22.82
CA LYS A 88 -2.31 -12.60 -23.16
C LYS A 88 -2.65 -14.03 -22.77
N ALA A 89 -1.70 -14.96 -22.94
CA ALA A 89 -1.89 -16.35 -22.56
C ALA A 89 -1.95 -16.50 -21.03
N ASP A 90 -0.96 -15.94 -20.32
CA ASP A 90 -0.92 -15.91 -18.88
C ASP A 90 -0.01 -14.78 -18.37
N VAL A 91 -0.61 -13.79 -17.72
CA VAL A 91 0.10 -12.63 -17.15
C VAL A 91 1.22 -13.04 -16.17
N SER A 92 1.09 -14.19 -15.52
CA SER A 92 2.07 -14.69 -14.54
C SER A 92 3.38 -15.16 -15.18
N THR A 93 3.35 -15.48 -16.48
CA THR A 93 4.52 -15.97 -17.23
C THR A 93 5.35 -14.86 -17.89
N ALA A 94 4.83 -13.63 -17.90
CA ALA A 94 5.42 -12.51 -18.63
C ALA A 94 6.87 -12.20 -18.21
N LEU A 95 7.14 -12.20 -16.90
CA LEU A 95 8.47 -11.93 -16.36
C LEU A 95 9.49 -13.00 -16.79
N PHE A 96 9.08 -14.27 -16.73
CA PHE A 96 9.92 -15.40 -17.09
C PHE A 96 10.20 -15.44 -18.60
N SER A 97 9.18 -15.14 -19.41
CA SER A 97 9.33 -15.01 -20.87
C SER A 97 10.32 -13.92 -21.26
N MET A 98 10.37 -12.83 -20.50
CA MET A 98 11.37 -11.77 -20.68
C MET A 98 12.78 -12.26 -20.28
N PHE A 99 12.91 -12.98 -19.16
CA PHE A 99 14.20 -13.52 -18.73
C PHE A 99 14.78 -14.55 -19.70
N ASP A 100 13.95 -15.35 -20.36
CA ASP A 100 14.41 -16.32 -21.36
C ASP A 100 15.12 -15.65 -22.56
N GLN A 101 14.89 -14.35 -22.78
CA GLN A 101 15.59 -13.55 -23.81
C GLN A 101 16.88 -12.91 -23.31
N LEU A 102 17.19 -13.03 -22.01
CA LEU A 102 18.39 -12.47 -21.39
C LEU A 102 19.45 -13.56 -21.15
N PRO A 103 20.75 -13.20 -21.16
CA PRO A 103 21.78 -14.13 -20.72
C PRO A 103 21.51 -14.55 -19.28
N MET A 104 21.66 -15.85 -18.98
CA MET A 104 21.35 -16.45 -17.68
C MET A 104 19.87 -16.42 -17.29
N GLY A 105 18.94 -16.40 -18.26
CA GLY A 105 17.50 -16.39 -18.03
C GLY A 105 17.00 -17.43 -17.03
N THR A 106 17.43 -18.69 -17.14
CA THR A 106 17.04 -19.76 -16.20
C THR A 106 17.47 -19.46 -14.76
N LEU A 107 18.67 -18.89 -14.57
CA LEU A 107 19.15 -18.49 -13.24
C LEU A 107 18.32 -17.32 -12.69
N MET A 108 18.05 -16.32 -13.52
CA MET A 108 17.21 -15.18 -13.15
C MET A 108 15.79 -15.61 -12.77
N SER A 109 15.20 -16.52 -13.54
CA SER A 109 13.91 -17.14 -13.26
C SER A 109 13.92 -17.87 -11.92
N GLY A 110 14.94 -18.69 -11.64
CA GLY A 110 15.10 -19.37 -10.35
C GLY A 110 15.19 -18.38 -9.18
N ILE A 111 16.00 -17.33 -9.31
CA ILE A 111 16.12 -16.27 -8.29
C ILE A 111 14.77 -15.56 -8.10
N ALA A 112 14.09 -15.20 -9.17
CA ALA A 112 12.80 -14.53 -9.11
C ALA A 112 11.73 -15.40 -8.44
N THR A 113 11.69 -16.71 -8.72
CA THR A 113 10.78 -17.64 -8.04
C THR A 113 11.05 -17.67 -6.53
N VAL A 114 12.31 -17.76 -6.11
CA VAL A 114 12.68 -17.72 -4.69
C VAL A 114 12.25 -16.39 -4.06
N LEU A 115 12.51 -15.27 -4.73
CA LEU A 115 12.11 -13.95 -4.24
C LEU A 115 10.59 -13.83 -4.10
N VAL A 116 9.81 -14.32 -5.06
CA VAL A 116 8.33 -14.33 -4.98
C VAL A 116 7.87 -15.13 -3.75
N VAL A 117 8.46 -16.30 -3.48
CA VAL A 117 8.15 -17.09 -2.29
C VAL A 117 8.50 -16.34 -1.01
N VAL A 118 9.69 -15.73 -0.93
CA VAL A 118 10.12 -14.96 0.24
C VAL A 118 9.19 -13.77 0.48
N PHE A 119 8.84 -13.01 -0.57
CA PHE A 119 7.91 -11.89 -0.47
C PHE A 119 6.52 -12.35 -0.07
N PHE A 120 6.04 -13.47 -0.61
CA PHE A 120 4.75 -14.05 -0.24
C PHE A 120 4.70 -14.43 1.24
N VAL A 121 5.70 -15.15 1.74
CA VAL A 121 5.77 -15.57 3.14
C VAL A 121 5.89 -14.35 4.08
N THR A 122 6.77 -13.40 3.76
CA THR A 122 7.00 -12.21 4.60
C THR A 122 5.77 -11.30 4.65
N SER A 123 5.10 -11.11 3.50
CA SER A 123 3.87 -10.31 3.43
C SER A 123 2.71 -11.02 4.14
N GLY A 124 2.60 -12.33 3.98
CA GLY A 124 1.60 -13.15 4.64
C GLY A 124 1.73 -13.13 6.17
N ASP A 125 2.94 -13.29 6.69
CA ASP A 125 3.20 -13.20 8.14
C ASP A 125 2.81 -11.83 8.70
N SER A 126 3.17 -10.76 7.99
CA SER A 126 2.83 -9.41 8.40
C SER A 126 1.32 -9.17 8.38
N ALA A 127 0.60 -9.66 7.36
CA ALA A 127 -0.86 -9.54 7.27
C ALA A 127 -1.56 -10.26 8.43
N VAL A 128 -1.12 -11.49 8.74
CA VAL A 128 -1.63 -12.28 9.86
C VAL A 128 -1.37 -11.58 11.20
N LEU A 129 -0.18 -10.98 11.38
CA LEU A 129 0.14 -10.20 12.57
C LEU A 129 -0.85 -9.04 12.75
N VAL A 130 -1.08 -8.23 11.71
CA VAL A 130 -1.99 -7.08 11.79
C VAL A 130 -3.43 -7.49 12.09
N LEU A 131 -3.94 -8.52 11.42
CA LEU A 131 -5.28 -9.05 11.71
C LEU A 131 -5.38 -9.57 13.15
N GLY A 132 -4.32 -10.21 13.64
CA GLY A 132 -4.23 -10.64 15.03
C GLY A 132 -4.29 -9.47 16.01
N MET A 133 -3.54 -8.39 15.77
CA MET A 133 -3.58 -7.18 16.59
C MET A 133 -4.98 -6.55 16.59
N MET A 134 -5.60 -6.40 15.42
CA MET A 134 -6.96 -5.84 15.29
C MET A 134 -8.02 -6.70 16.00
N SER A 135 -7.85 -8.02 16.01
CA SER A 135 -8.76 -8.97 16.66
C SER A 135 -8.57 -9.09 18.17
N THR A 136 -7.51 -8.48 18.72
CA THR A 136 -7.13 -8.59 20.14
C THR A 136 -7.04 -7.22 20.81
N GLY A 137 -7.84 -6.26 20.34
CA GLY A 137 -7.91 -4.92 20.95
C GLY A 137 -6.64 -4.10 20.79
N GLY A 138 -5.82 -4.39 19.77
CA GLY A 138 -4.56 -3.68 19.51
C GLY A 138 -3.34 -4.28 20.24
N ASN A 139 -3.44 -5.48 20.82
CA ASN A 139 -2.28 -6.14 21.42
C ASN A 139 -1.20 -6.39 20.36
N GLU A 140 -0.03 -5.79 20.54
CA GLU A 140 1.09 -5.86 19.58
C GLU A 140 1.67 -7.27 19.41
N ASN A 141 1.47 -8.14 20.41
CA ASN A 141 1.91 -9.53 20.42
C ASN A 141 0.70 -10.47 20.55
N PRO A 142 -0.11 -10.63 19.49
CA PRO A 142 -1.25 -11.53 19.52
C PRO A 142 -0.78 -12.98 19.68
N SER A 143 -1.59 -13.78 20.40
CA SER A 143 -1.25 -15.18 20.65
C SER A 143 -1.08 -15.99 19.35
N ALA A 144 -0.23 -17.02 19.38
CA ALA A 144 0.02 -17.87 18.22
C ALA A 144 -1.27 -18.50 17.66
N ARG A 145 -2.24 -18.82 18.52
CA ARG A 145 -3.54 -19.37 18.09
C ARG A 145 -4.31 -18.42 17.19
N VAL A 146 -4.34 -17.13 17.53
CA VAL A 146 -5.02 -16.11 16.73
C VAL A 146 -4.33 -15.94 15.38
N LYS A 147 -2.99 -15.93 15.37
CA LYS A 147 -2.21 -15.86 14.12
C LYS A 147 -2.46 -17.08 13.23
N ILE A 148 -2.41 -18.29 13.77
CA ILE A 148 -2.68 -19.52 13.01
C ILE A 148 -4.11 -19.52 12.46
N ALA A 149 -5.11 -19.11 13.26
CA ALA A 149 -6.49 -19.03 12.80
C ALA A 149 -6.65 -18.08 11.59
N TRP A 150 -6.07 -16.88 11.66
CA TRP A 150 -6.08 -15.95 10.54
C TRP A 150 -5.29 -16.46 9.33
N GLY A 151 -4.13 -17.09 9.54
CA GLY A 151 -3.32 -17.67 8.47
C GLY A 151 -4.08 -18.76 7.70
N VAL A 152 -4.80 -19.64 8.42
CA VAL A 152 -5.64 -20.68 7.81
C VAL A 152 -6.82 -20.07 7.06
N LEU A 153 -7.50 -19.06 7.64
CA LEU A 153 -8.61 -18.39 6.98
C LEU A 153 -8.18 -17.68 5.68
N ILE A 154 -7.09 -16.93 5.71
CA ILE A 154 -6.55 -16.23 4.53
C ILE A 154 -6.16 -17.24 3.45
N SER A 155 -5.42 -18.29 3.82
CA SER A 155 -4.99 -19.33 2.89
C SER A 155 -6.19 -20.07 2.29
N GLY A 156 -7.20 -20.37 3.11
CA GLY A 156 -8.45 -20.98 2.67
C GLY A 156 -9.19 -20.10 1.65
N ILE A 157 -9.38 -18.81 1.95
CA ILE A 157 -10.01 -17.87 1.02
C ILE A 157 -9.22 -17.77 -0.29
N ALA A 158 -7.89 -17.65 -0.21
CA ALA A 158 -7.03 -17.56 -1.39
C ALA A 158 -7.15 -18.81 -2.27
N ILE A 159 -7.05 -20.01 -1.68
CA ILE A 159 -7.19 -21.28 -2.39
C ILE A 159 -8.59 -21.40 -3.00
N SER A 160 -9.65 -21.09 -2.24
CA SER A 160 -11.02 -21.15 -2.75
C SER A 160 -11.25 -20.22 -3.93
N LEU A 161 -10.76 -18.98 -3.88
CA LEU A 161 -10.90 -18.02 -4.98
C LEU A 161 -10.11 -18.45 -6.22
N LEU A 162 -8.89 -18.96 -6.03
CA LEU A 162 -8.07 -19.46 -7.13
C LEU A 162 -8.71 -20.68 -7.79
N LEU A 163 -9.29 -21.61 -7.03
CA LEU A 163 -10.01 -22.76 -7.56
C LEU A 163 -11.32 -22.39 -8.25
N ALA A 164 -12.04 -21.36 -7.77
CA ALA A 164 -13.33 -20.95 -8.32
C ALA A 164 -13.21 -20.24 -9.68
N GLY A 165 -12.14 -19.48 -9.92
CA GLY A 165 -11.95 -18.80 -11.20
C GLY A 165 -10.63 -18.06 -11.35
N GLY A 166 -9.59 -18.55 -10.68
CA GLY A 166 -8.22 -18.05 -10.80
C GLY A 166 -8.06 -16.58 -10.42
N LEU A 167 -7.13 -15.92 -11.10
CA LEU A 167 -6.80 -14.51 -10.86
C LEU A 167 -8.01 -13.58 -10.99
N LYS A 168 -8.91 -13.85 -11.95
CA LYS A 168 -10.10 -13.01 -12.17
C LYS A 168 -11.05 -13.00 -10.97
N SER A 169 -11.24 -14.16 -10.33
CA SER A 169 -12.04 -14.27 -9.10
C SER A 169 -11.41 -13.49 -7.96
N VAL A 170 -10.08 -13.58 -7.80
CA VAL A 170 -9.33 -12.81 -6.78
C VAL A 170 -9.47 -11.30 -7.02
N GLN A 171 -9.34 -10.83 -8.26
CA GLN A 171 -9.51 -9.42 -8.62
C GLN A 171 -10.92 -8.92 -8.32
N THR A 172 -11.94 -9.71 -8.68
CA THR A 172 -13.35 -9.34 -8.45
C THR A 172 -13.68 -9.29 -6.96
N ALA A 173 -13.25 -10.29 -6.20
CA ALA A 173 -13.41 -10.30 -4.74
C ALA A 173 -12.75 -9.08 -4.09
N THR A 174 -11.52 -8.73 -4.52
CA THR A 174 -10.80 -7.54 -4.03
C THR A 174 -11.62 -6.26 -4.25
N ILE A 175 -12.22 -6.08 -5.43
CA ILE A 175 -13.06 -4.91 -5.73
C ILE A 175 -14.30 -4.86 -4.83
N VAL A 176 -14.99 -5.99 -4.68
CA VAL A 176 -16.22 -6.08 -3.88
C VAL A 176 -15.94 -5.77 -2.41
N PHE A 177 -14.87 -6.35 -1.83
CA PHE A 177 -14.52 -6.13 -0.43
C PHE A 177 -13.89 -4.75 -0.16
N ALA A 178 -13.20 -4.15 -1.13
CA ALA A 178 -12.63 -2.81 -0.97
C ALA A 178 -13.70 -1.71 -0.96
N LEU A 179 -14.82 -1.89 -1.67
CA LEU A 179 -15.87 -0.89 -1.80
C LEU A 179 -16.42 -0.37 -0.44
N PRO A 180 -16.86 -1.22 0.51
CA PRO A 180 -17.29 -0.73 1.82
C PRO A 180 -16.14 -0.08 2.60
N PHE A 181 -14.90 -0.54 2.38
CA PHE A 181 -13.72 -0.02 3.06
C PHE A 181 -13.36 1.41 2.62
N VAL A 182 -13.75 1.84 1.40
CA VAL A 182 -13.64 3.24 0.97
C VAL A 182 -14.38 4.17 1.94
N GLY A 183 -15.57 3.76 2.41
CA GLY A 183 -16.33 4.53 3.41
C GLY A 183 -15.55 4.70 4.72
N VAL A 184 -14.86 3.65 5.16
CA VAL A 184 -13.99 3.68 6.36
C VAL A 184 -12.84 4.67 6.16
N ILE A 185 -12.16 4.66 5.01
CA ILE A 185 -11.07 5.59 4.71
C ILE A 185 -11.55 7.04 4.71
N VAL A 186 -12.73 7.32 4.15
CA VAL A 186 -13.32 8.67 4.18
C VAL A 186 -13.59 9.12 5.62
N LEU A 187 -14.15 8.25 6.45
CA LEU A 187 -14.37 8.54 7.88
C LEU A 187 -13.05 8.76 8.61
N MET A 188 -12.01 7.97 8.30
CA MET A 188 -10.66 8.16 8.86
C MET A 188 -10.04 9.50 8.43
N ALA A 189 -10.24 9.92 7.18
CA ALA A 189 -9.75 11.21 6.71
C ALA A 189 -10.44 12.38 7.44
N ILE A 190 -11.76 12.28 7.66
CA ILE A 190 -12.53 13.27 8.44
C ILE A 190 -12.04 13.28 9.89
N ALA A 191 -11.87 12.11 10.51
CA ALA A 191 -11.39 11.99 11.88
C ALA A 191 -9.97 12.56 12.05
N LEU A 192 -9.06 12.27 11.11
CA LEU A 192 -7.71 12.82 11.09
C LEU A 192 -7.72 14.35 10.95
N TRP A 193 -8.53 14.89 10.04
CA TRP A 193 -8.65 16.33 9.86
C TRP A 193 -9.17 17.02 11.13
N ARG A 194 -10.18 16.45 11.78
CA ARG A 194 -10.69 16.96 13.06
C ARG A 194 -9.62 16.89 14.16
N GLY A 195 -8.94 15.76 14.31
CA GLY A 195 -7.90 15.58 15.32
C GLY A 195 -6.72 16.55 15.13
N LEU A 196 -6.25 16.74 13.91
CA LEU A 196 -5.19 17.71 13.60
C LEU A 196 -5.62 19.16 13.89
N ARG A 197 -6.88 19.48 13.61
CA ARG A 197 -7.42 20.81 13.89
C ARG A 197 -7.51 21.06 15.40
N GLU A 198 -8.00 20.09 16.16
CA GLU A 198 -8.09 20.17 17.62
C GLU A 198 -6.70 20.32 18.25
N ASP A 199 -5.72 19.53 17.81
CA ASP A 199 -4.33 19.60 18.27
C ASP A 199 -3.69 20.97 17.97
N HIS A 200 -3.92 21.50 16.77
CA HIS A 200 -3.44 22.84 16.40
C HIS A 200 -4.08 23.95 17.23
N GLU A 201 -5.39 23.86 17.50
CA GLU A 201 -6.09 24.81 18.37
C GLU A 201 -5.59 24.73 19.83
N GLU A 202 -5.29 23.54 20.34
CA GLU A 202 -4.68 23.34 21.66
C GLU A 202 -3.27 23.94 21.75
N GLU A 203 -2.43 23.71 20.75
CA GLU A 203 -1.08 24.26 20.68
C GLU A 203 -1.12 25.80 20.72
N GLN A 204 -1.99 26.43 19.91
CA GLN A 204 -2.18 27.87 19.95
C GLN A 204 -2.65 28.39 21.31
N ARG A 205 -3.54 27.66 22.01
CA ARG A 205 -3.98 28.03 23.36
C ARG A 205 -2.83 27.97 24.36
N ARG A 206 -2.00 26.93 24.29
CA ARG A 206 -0.81 26.78 25.15
C ARG A 206 0.19 27.91 24.90
N GLU A 207 0.48 28.25 23.64
CA GLU A 207 1.36 29.37 23.31
C GLU A 207 0.82 30.70 23.84
N ARG A 208 -0.47 30.98 23.66
CA ARG A 208 -1.10 32.21 24.16
C ARG A 208 -1.03 32.30 25.69
N ALA A 209 -1.26 31.18 26.38
CA ALA A 209 -1.13 31.12 27.85
C ALA A 209 0.32 31.34 28.31
N LEU A 210 1.30 30.75 27.62
CA LEU A 210 2.71 30.95 27.91
C LEU A 210 3.13 32.41 27.72
N ARG A 211 2.71 33.03 26.61
CA ARG A 211 2.98 34.46 26.32
C ARG A 211 2.34 35.39 27.36
N ARG A 212 1.15 35.07 27.87
CA ARG A 212 0.50 35.82 28.95
C ARG A 212 1.33 35.74 30.24
N ARG A 213 1.71 34.54 30.67
CA ARG A 213 2.57 34.34 31.85
C ARG A 213 3.91 35.09 31.73
N MET A 214 4.55 35.03 30.57
CA MET A 214 5.80 35.77 30.35
C MET A 214 5.64 37.29 30.50
N ARG A 215 4.52 37.86 30.03
CA ARG A 215 4.24 39.29 30.22
C ARG A 215 4.06 39.66 31.69
N GLU A 216 3.30 38.85 32.44
CA GLU A 216 3.12 39.04 33.89
C GLU A 216 4.46 39.01 34.65
N PHE A 217 5.38 38.11 34.30
CA PHE A 217 6.72 38.07 34.90
C PHE A 217 7.56 39.32 34.58
N VAL A 218 7.50 39.82 33.34
CA VAL A 218 8.24 41.03 32.94
C VAL A 218 7.69 42.26 33.67
N ASP A 219 6.37 42.40 33.75
CA ASP A 219 5.72 43.53 34.43
C ASP A 219 5.89 43.53 35.95
N HIS A 220 6.31 42.40 36.56
CA HIS A 220 6.58 42.27 38.00
C HIS A 220 8.07 42.27 38.34
N THR A 221 8.95 42.59 37.39
CA THR A 221 10.39 42.76 37.67
C THR A 221 10.60 44.15 38.30
N PRO A 222 11.04 44.26 39.57
CA PRO A 222 11.22 45.56 40.22
C PRO A 222 12.28 46.39 39.46
N PRO A 223 12.13 47.72 39.38
CA PRO A 223 13.12 48.58 38.73
C PRO A 223 14.48 48.35 39.37
N LYS A 224 15.51 48.19 38.52
CA LYS A 224 16.90 48.08 38.99
C LYS A 224 17.22 49.33 39.82
N ALA A 225 17.65 49.09 41.07
CA ALA A 225 18.14 50.10 41.99
C ALA A 225 19.39 50.81 41.44
#